data_AF-A0A845HCN3-F1
#
_entry.id   AF-A0A845HCN3-F1
#
_cell.length_a   1.000
_cell.length_b   1.000
_cell.length_c   1.000
_cell.angle_alpha   90.00
_cell.angle_beta   90.00
_cell.angle_gamma   90.00
#
_symmetry.space_group_name_H-M   'P 1'
#
loop_
_entity.id
_entity.type
_entity.pdbx_description
1 polymer ?
#
loop_
_entity_poly.entity_id
_entity_poly.type
_entity_poly.pdbx_seq_one_letter_code
_entity_poly.pdbx_strand_id
1 'polypeptide(L)'
;MLRLKGVPTSAWRAGGNVLSLGNKVARGTAIATFVDGKYPGWDHGNHAAIVLKVMPGGIWVVDQWKQKGVISARLIRIPPPRQQFNADGTFRQPSDNALALFVIER
;
A
#
# COMPACT_ATOMS: atom_id res chain seq x y z
N MET A 1 -17.06 -4.39 -25.23
CA MET A 1 -15.76 -4.59 -24.57
C MET A 1 -15.47 -3.37 -23.71
N LEU A 2 -15.48 -3.51 -22.38
CA LEU A 2 -15.24 -2.39 -21.46
C LEU A 2 -13.73 -2.07 -21.45
N ARG A 3 -13.35 -0.88 -21.92
CA ARG A 3 -11.95 -0.42 -21.87
C ARG A 3 -11.71 0.26 -20.52
N LEU A 4 -11.13 -0.48 -19.58
CA LEU A 4 -10.69 0.10 -18.31
C LEU A 4 -9.47 0.99 -18.58
N LYS A 5 -9.64 2.31 -18.39
CA LYS A 5 -8.55 3.27 -18.46
C LYS A 5 -8.08 3.58 -17.04
N GLY A 6 -6.86 3.15 -16.73
CA GLY A 6 -6.20 3.51 -15.48
C GLY A 6 -5.90 5.01 -15.40
N VAL A 7 -5.79 5.53 -14.19
CA VAL A 7 -5.36 6.90 -13.90
C VAL A 7 -3.86 6.84 -13.52
N PRO A 8 -3.00 7.75 -14.02
CA PRO A 8 -1.58 7.75 -13.67
C PRO A 8 -1.38 7.99 -12.17
N THR A 9 -0.28 7.45 -11.61
CA THR A 9 0.06 7.55 -10.18
C THR A 9 0.20 9.00 -9.70
N SER A 10 0.58 9.93 -10.59
CA SER A 10 0.66 11.36 -10.28
C SER A 10 -0.68 12.00 -9.91
N ALA A 11 -1.78 11.42 -10.38
CA ALA A 11 -3.14 11.86 -10.08
C ALA A 11 -3.74 11.11 -8.87
N TRP A 12 -3.04 10.14 -8.28
CA TRP A 12 -3.54 9.45 -7.10
C TRP A 12 -3.45 10.34 -5.86
N ARG A 13 -4.42 10.17 -4.97
CA ARG A 13 -4.47 10.81 -3.65
C ARG A 13 -4.67 9.76 -2.56
N ALA A 14 -4.09 10.02 -1.39
CA ALA A 14 -4.30 9.14 -0.25
C ALA A 14 -5.74 9.29 0.26
N GLY A 15 -6.47 8.17 0.29
CA GLY A 15 -7.69 8.03 1.06
C GLY A 15 -7.38 7.68 2.51
N GLY A 16 -8.26 6.92 3.15
CA GLY A 16 -8.03 6.46 4.51
C GLY A 16 -6.87 5.46 4.62
N ASN A 17 -6.16 5.50 5.75
CA ASN A 17 -5.16 4.49 6.09
C ASN A 17 -5.82 3.12 6.22
N VAL A 18 -5.24 2.10 5.58
CA VAL A 18 -5.86 0.77 5.47
C VAL A 18 -6.05 0.12 6.84
N LEU A 19 -5.07 0.25 7.75
CA LEU A 19 -5.15 -0.33 9.09
C LEU A 19 -6.16 0.42 9.97
N SER A 20 -6.22 1.74 9.88
CA SER A 20 -7.22 2.55 10.60
C SER A 20 -8.65 2.25 10.14
N LEU A 21 -8.85 1.98 8.84
CA LEU A 21 -10.16 1.61 8.30
C LEU A 21 -10.55 0.15 8.63
N GLY A 22 -9.57 -0.74 8.78
CA GLY A 22 -9.78 -2.13 9.20
C GLY A 22 -10.77 -2.88 8.31
N ASN A 23 -11.81 -3.46 8.91
CA ASN A 23 -12.81 -4.27 8.21
C ASN A 23 -13.70 -3.48 7.23
N LYS A 24 -13.62 -2.14 7.22
CA LYS A 24 -14.32 -1.30 6.22
C LYS A 24 -13.65 -1.37 4.84
N VAL A 25 -12.39 -1.82 4.78
CA VAL A 25 -11.67 -1.96 3.51
C VAL A 25 -12.13 -3.25 2.82
N ALA A 26 -12.88 -3.10 1.73
CA ALA A 26 -13.37 -4.23 0.96
C ALA A 26 -12.23 -5.01 0.28
N ARG A 27 -12.41 -6.32 0.11
CA ARG A 27 -11.54 -7.13 -0.75
C ARG A 27 -11.59 -6.57 -2.18
N GLY A 28 -10.43 -6.44 -2.81
CA GLY A 28 -10.30 -5.81 -4.13
C GLY A 28 -9.95 -4.33 -4.09
N THR A 29 -9.96 -3.69 -2.91
CA THR A 29 -9.55 -2.29 -2.77
C THR A 29 -8.11 -2.09 -3.21
N ALA A 30 -7.88 -1.09 -4.07
CA ALA A 30 -6.54 -0.70 -4.49
C ALA A 30 -5.90 0.21 -3.43
N ILE A 31 -4.66 -0.11 -3.06
CA ILE A 31 -3.90 0.59 -2.02
C ILE A 31 -2.49 0.88 -2.50
N ALA A 32 -1.87 1.91 -1.95
CA ALA A 32 -0.49 2.26 -2.25
C ALA A 32 0.20 2.96 -1.07
N THR A 33 1.52 3.09 -1.18
CA THR A 33 2.33 3.97 -0.33
C THR A 33 2.07 5.43 -0.67
N PHE A 34 1.92 6.27 0.36
CA PHE A 34 1.77 7.73 0.19
C PHE A 34 2.66 8.50 1.15
N VAL A 35 3.10 9.69 0.71
CA VAL A 35 3.76 10.70 1.54
C VAL A 35 3.05 12.03 1.27
N ASP A 36 2.64 12.72 2.34
CA ASP A 36 1.89 13.98 2.26
C ASP A 36 0.71 13.93 1.29
N GLY A 37 -0.02 12.80 1.32
CA GLY A 37 -1.21 12.56 0.50
C GLY A 37 -0.95 12.26 -0.98
N LYS A 38 0.32 12.15 -1.41
CA LYS A 38 0.71 11.89 -2.81
C LYS A 38 1.52 10.60 -2.96
N TYR A 39 1.40 9.96 -4.12
CA TYR A 39 2.29 8.85 -4.46
C TYR A 39 3.71 9.40 -4.68
N PRO A 40 4.75 8.88 -3.99
CA PRO A 40 6.04 9.55 -3.93
C PRO A 40 6.82 9.51 -5.24
N GLY A 41 6.68 8.44 -6.03
CA GLY A 41 7.39 8.29 -7.29
C GLY A 41 8.91 8.16 -7.14
N TRP A 42 9.39 7.66 -6.00
CA TRP A 42 10.83 7.46 -5.76
C TRP A 42 11.40 6.32 -6.62
N ASP A 43 12.73 6.20 -6.65
CA ASP A 43 13.38 5.04 -7.31
C ASP A 43 13.08 3.72 -6.58
N HIS A 44 12.85 3.76 -5.27
CA HIS A 44 12.64 2.59 -4.42
C HIS A 44 11.63 2.87 -3.30
N GLY A 45 11.06 1.81 -2.73
CA GLY A 45 10.18 1.89 -1.54
C GLY A 45 8.72 2.22 -1.83
N ASN A 46 8.37 2.68 -3.03
CA ASN A 46 6.97 2.79 -3.43
C ASN A 46 6.36 1.41 -3.65
N HIS A 47 5.08 1.26 -3.33
CA HIS A 47 4.36 0.03 -3.62
C HIS A 47 2.88 0.29 -3.88
N ALA A 48 2.27 -0.56 -4.69
CA ALA A 48 0.83 -0.61 -4.91
C ALA A 48 0.36 -2.06 -4.94
N ALA A 49 -0.79 -2.32 -4.35
CA ALA A 49 -1.31 -3.68 -4.21
C ALA A 49 -2.85 -3.69 -4.17
N ILE A 50 -3.41 -4.90 -4.24
CA ILE A 50 -4.85 -5.13 -4.09
C ILE A 50 -5.10 -5.87 -2.78
N VAL A 51 -6.00 -5.34 -1.95
CA VAL A 51 -6.34 -5.93 -0.65
C VAL A 51 -7.08 -7.24 -0.82
N LEU A 52 -6.63 -8.28 -0.11
CA LEU A 52 -7.36 -9.52 0.10
C LEU A 52 -8.08 -9.52 1.46
N LYS A 53 -7.40 -9.08 2.52
CA LYS A 53 -7.94 -9.02 3.89
C LYS A 53 -7.07 -8.13 4.79
N VAL A 54 -7.70 -7.29 5.61
CA VAL A 54 -7.02 -6.58 6.71
C VAL A 54 -7.10 -7.43 7.99
N MET A 55 -5.99 -7.53 8.72
CA MET A 55 -5.88 -8.31 9.94
C MET A 55 -5.11 -7.54 11.02
N PRO A 56 -5.19 -7.92 12.31
CA PRO A 56 -4.46 -7.21 13.38
C PRO A 56 -2.95 -7.12 13.18
N GLY A 57 -2.34 -8.07 12.47
CA GLY A 57 -0.89 -8.10 12.21
C GLY A 57 -0.45 -7.48 10.88
N GLY A 58 -1.37 -6.98 10.05
CA GLY A 58 -1.05 -6.43 8.74
C GLY A 58 -2.12 -6.64 7.68
N ILE A 59 -1.72 -6.54 6.41
CA ILE A 59 -2.62 -6.53 5.27
C ILE A 59 -2.22 -7.68 4.33
N TRP A 60 -3.12 -8.64 4.14
CA TRP A 60 -2.98 -9.60 3.05
C TRP A 60 -3.31 -8.90 1.73
N VAL A 61 -2.38 -8.98 0.79
CA VAL A 61 -2.50 -8.38 -0.53
C VAL A 61 -2.19 -9.39 -1.62
N VAL A 62 -2.62 -9.09 -2.83
CA VAL A 62 -2.04 -9.64 -4.06
C VAL A 62 -1.25 -8.54 -4.78
N ASP A 63 -0.02 -8.84 -5.15
CA ASP A 63 0.87 -7.91 -5.83
C ASP A 63 1.95 -8.60 -6.68
N GLN A 64 2.69 -7.77 -7.42
CA GLN A 64 3.86 -8.14 -8.20
C GLN A 64 4.89 -7.00 -8.20
N TRP A 65 6.15 -7.33 -8.46
CA TRP A 65 7.20 -6.39 -8.84
C TRP A 65 8.17 -7.07 -9.80
N LYS A 66 9.06 -6.30 -10.45
CA LYS A 66 9.93 -6.76 -11.55
C LYS A 66 10.69 -8.07 -11.22
N GLN A 67 11.28 -8.17 -10.03
CA GLN A 67 12.06 -9.33 -9.60
C GLN A 67 11.20 -10.49 -9.03
N LYS A 68 9.92 -10.26 -8.70
CA LYS A 68 9.03 -11.31 -8.17
C LYS A 68 8.67 -12.34 -9.22
N GLY A 69 8.52 -11.91 -10.48
CA GLY A 69 8.20 -12.76 -11.63
C GLY A 69 6.78 -13.33 -11.68
N VAL A 70 6.05 -13.37 -10.56
CA VAL A 70 4.67 -13.89 -10.48
C VAL A 70 3.77 -12.97 -9.67
N ILE A 71 2.48 -12.98 -10.01
CA ILE A 71 1.44 -12.39 -9.16
C ILE A 71 1.13 -13.39 -8.05
N SER A 72 1.29 -13.01 -6.79
CA SER A 72 1.00 -13.90 -5.67
C SER A 72 0.57 -13.14 -4.42
N ALA A 73 -0.14 -13.84 -3.54
CA ALA A 73 -0.56 -13.29 -2.26
C ALA A 73 0.61 -13.22 -1.26
N ARG A 74 0.66 -12.16 -0.47
CA ARG A 74 1.58 -12.04 0.68
C ARG A 74 0.97 -11.19 1.78
N LEU A 75 1.50 -11.35 2.99
CA LEU A 75 1.17 -10.49 4.12
C LEU A 75 2.21 -9.36 4.21
N ILE A 76 1.75 -8.11 4.02
CA ILE A 76 2.51 -6.93 4.42
C ILE A 76 2.27 -6.75 5.91
N ARG A 77 3.32 -6.87 6.72
CA ARG A 77 3.20 -6.90 8.18
C ARG A 77 3.22 -5.48 8.75
N ILE A 78 2.63 -5.33 9.94
CA ILE A 78 2.98 -4.21 10.83
C ILE A 78 4.37 -4.52 11.40
N PRO A 79 5.41 -3.71 11.14
CA PRO A 79 6.73 -3.96 11.70
C PRO A 79 6.73 -3.78 13.23
N PRO A 80 7.70 -4.38 13.94
CA PRO A 80 7.95 -4.07 15.34
C PRO A 80 8.13 -2.56 15.56
N PRO A 81 7.75 -1.98 16.72
CA PRO A 81 7.75 -0.53 16.93
C PRO A 81 9.04 0.20 16.50
N ARG A 82 10.22 -0.38 16.80
CA ARG A 82 11.54 0.18 16.44
C ARG A 82 11.86 0.17 14.93
N GLN A 83 11.01 -0.42 14.11
CA GLN A 83 11.18 -0.57 12.66
C GLN A 83 10.03 0.09 11.87
N GLN A 84 9.11 0.79 12.53
CA GLN A 84 7.96 1.40 11.87
C GLN A 84 8.35 2.72 11.18
N PHE A 85 9.20 3.52 11.81
CA PHE A 85 9.56 4.85 11.37
C PHE A 85 11.06 5.08 11.37
N ASN A 86 11.52 5.98 10.51
CA ASN A 86 12.82 6.61 10.58
C ASN A 86 12.81 7.73 11.63
N ALA A 87 13.99 8.28 11.95
CA ALA A 87 14.10 9.35 12.95
C ALA A 87 13.37 10.64 12.54
N ASP A 88 13.17 10.87 11.24
CA ASP A 88 12.44 12.00 10.68
C ASP A 88 10.92 11.78 10.62
N GLY A 89 10.42 10.66 11.15
CA GLY A 89 8.99 10.31 11.15
C GLY A 89 8.49 9.67 9.86
N THR A 90 9.33 9.54 8.83
CA THR A 90 8.94 8.81 7.60
C THR A 90 8.86 7.31 7.85
N PHE A 91 8.05 6.59 7.08
CA PHE A 91 7.94 5.14 7.23
C PHE A 91 9.23 4.45 6.80
N ARG A 92 9.73 3.54 7.65
CA ARG A 92 10.85 2.67 7.28
C ARG A 92 10.34 1.53 6.40
N GLN A 93 11.07 1.22 5.32
CA GLN A 93 10.71 0.20 4.32
C GLN A 93 9.23 0.25 3.89
N PRO A 94 8.77 1.38 3.30
CA PRO A 94 7.34 1.62 3.09
C PRO A 94 6.64 0.57 2.21
N SER A 95 7.36 -0.11 1.31
CA SER A 95 6.84 -1.21 0.49
C SER A 95 6.41 -2.45 1.29
N ASP A 96 6.98 -2.63 2.48
CA ASP A 96 6.83 -3.80 3.34
C ASP A 96 6.30 -3.44 4.74
N ASN A 97 5.88 -2.19 4.91
CA ASN A 97 5.35 -1.65 6.16
C ASN A 97 3.87 -1.33 5.99
N ALA A 98 3.01 -2.12 6.63
CA ALA A 98 1.56 -1.98 6.49
C ALA A 98 1.02 -0.60 6.94
N LEU A 99 1.75 0.12 7.80
CA LEU A 99 1.37 1.46 8.26
C LEU A 99 1.46 2.50 7.13
N ALA A 100 2.30 2.26 6.12
CA ALA A 100 2.51 3.17 5.01
C ALA A 100 1.43 3.09 3.92
N LEU A 101 0.46 2.16 4.02
CA LEU A 101 -0.50 1.91 2.95
C LEU A 101 -1.86 2.59 3.20
N PHE A 102 -2.32 3.30 2.17
CA PHE A 102 -3.59 4.01 2.14
C PHE A 102 -4.40 3.55 0.94
N VAL A 103 -5.72 3.69 1.04
CA VAL A 103 -6.62 3.53 -0.11
C VAL A 103 -6.24 4.54 -1.20
N ILE A 104 -6.23 4.11 -2.46
CA ILE A 104 -6.01 5.00 -3.60
C ILE A 104 -7.33 5.70 -3.93
N GLU A 105 -7.33 7.02 -3.79
CA GLU A 105 -8.42 7.91 -4.21
C GLU A 105 -7.96 8.83 -5.35
N ARG A 106 -8.87 9.68 -5.83
CA ARG A 106 -8.63 10.69 -6.87
C ARG A 106 -8.61 12.10 -6.30
#